data_AF-A0A9E3NVG1-F1
#
_entry.id   AF-A0A9E3NVG1-F1
#
_cell.length_a   1.000
_cell.length_b   1.000
_cell.length_c   1.000
_cell.angle_alpha   90.00
_cell.angle_beta   90.00
_cell.angle_gamma   90.00
#
_symmetry.space_group_name_H-M   'P 1'
#
loop_
_entity.id
_entity.type
_entity.pdbx_description
1 polymer ?
#
loop_
_entity_poly.entity_id
_entity_poly.type
_entity_poly.pdbx_seq_one_letter_code
_entity_poly.pdbx_strand_id
1 'polypeptide(L)'
;MARRTTLAVVLLTIFAAGCTTEEIIVVRQRPGAANPQSCVRSVCDVEYTRCATPPPDTTCSDCNALCHDSISADGLMFCLQTCSDICARPKTPLPAPPQCAWERDACRETDANLGCADGLADGQVPSTNVPSGIAWQPPSAPHQGACTAEEIDKIMKDCAPAPEPRYCGNVSMACFECAFPSESAQTWGPFVREGKKARLNTEGCWASVAGDGTIDGCGAKQRATTECLVAACKHAKAADFSDCTYLAQTSVCKAALDAEDACKASDVAAARAKGAPTPDEVCRPDAPGRTEAHGRLVLTYFCGR
;
A
#
# COMPACT_ATOMS: atom_id res chain seq x y z
N MET A 1 10.21 52.68 25.17
CA MET A 1 10.50 51.41 24.48
C MET A 1 10.29 51.62 22.98
N ALA A 2 11.38 51.81 22.25
CA ALA A 2 11.38 52.10 20.82
C ALA A 2 11.34 50.77 20.04
N ARG A 3 10.33 50.58 19.18
CA ARG A 3 10.38 49.57 18.12
C ARG A 3 10.47 50.29 16.79
N ARG A 4 11.57 49.99 16.09
CA ARG A 4 12.00 50.55 14.82
C ARG A 4 11.04 50.12 13.71
N THR A 5 10.49 51.10 13.02
CA THR A 5 9.79 50.93 11.74
C THR A 5 10.86 50.92 10.64
N THR A 6 11.09 49.77 10.01
CA THR A 6 11.99 49.69 8.86
C THR A 6 11.24 50.18 7.62
N LEU A 7 11.56 51.41 7.22
CA LEU A 7 11.13 52.02 5.96
C LEU A 7 12.00 51.43 4.83
N ALA A 8 11.42 50.65 3.92
CA ALA A 8 12.10 50.25 2.70
C ALA A 8 11.81 51.28 1.60
N VAL A 9 12.89 51.89 1.12
CA VAL A 9 12.92 52.92 0.08
C VAL A 9 12.50 52.31 -1.27
N VAL A 10 11.40 52.81 -1.84
CA VAL A 10 11.05 52.59 -3.24
C VAL A 10 11.82 53.60 -4.07
N LEU A 11 12.84 53.16 -4.77
CA LEU A 11 13.53 53.93 -5.80
C LEU A 11 12.98 53.46 -7.15
N LEU A 12 12.00 54.19 -7.69
CA LEU A 12 11.47 53.99 -9.02
C LEU A 12 12.05 55.08 -9.93
N THR A 13 13.18 54.79 -10.57
CA THR A 13 13.71 55.62 -11.67
C THR A 13 12.97 55.29 -12.95
N ILE A 14 12.24 56.28 -13.46
CA ILE A 14 11.64 56.30 -14.79
C ILE A 14 12.74 56.64 -15.79
N PHE A 15 13.06 55.72 -16.71
CA PHE A 15 13.67 56.05 -17.99
C PHE A 15 12.97 55.28 -19.11
N ALA A 16 12.66 56.01 -20.16
CA ALA A 16 11.88 55.60 -21.30
C ALA A 16 12.72 54.87 -22.37
N ALA A 17 12.00 54.04 -23.14
CA ALA A 17 12.27 53.59 -24.51
C ALA A 17 13.44 52.61 -24.75
N GLY A 18 13.09 51.34 -24.95
CA GLY A 18 13.94 50.34 -25.60
C GLY A 18 13.35 48.95 -25.45
N CYS A 19 12.74 48.41 -26.50
CA CYS A 19 12.20 47.06 -26.51
C CYS A 19 13.28 46.00 -26.25
N THR A 20 13.18 45.29 -25.13
CA THR A 20 13.64 43.89 -25.01
C THR A 20 12.69 43.17 -24.06
N THR A 21 11.94 42.21 -24.59
CA THR A 21 11.26 41.18 -23.79
C THR A 21 12.34 40.35 -23.09
N GLU A 22 12.64 40.67 -21.83
CA GLU A 22 13.30 39.73 -20.93
C GLU A 22 12.30 38.62 -20.60
N GLU A 23 12.51 37.44 -21.16
CA GLU A 23 11.98 36.22 -20.56
C GLU A 23 12.46 36.18 -19.11
N ILE A 24 11.53 36.19 -18.17
CA ILE A 24 11.80 35.76 -16.80
C ILE A 24 12.13 34.27 -16.91
N ILE A 25 13.41 33.96 -17.09
CA ILE A 25 13.94 32.62 -16.86
C ILE A 25 13.79 32.42 -15.36
N VAL A 26 12.71 31.74 -14.96
CA VAL A 26 12.65 31.10 -13.66
C VAL A 26 13.80 30.11 -13.66
N VAL A 27 14.92 30.49 -13.03
CA VAL A 27 16.00 29.56 -12.74
C VAL A 27 15.40 28.54 -11.79
N ARG A 28 14.89 27.42 -12.34
CA ARG A 28 14.61 26.22 -11.55
C ARG A 28 15.88 25.98 -10.76
N GLN A 29 15.79 26.03 -9.44
CA GLN A 29 16.88 25.57 -8.59
C GLN A 29 17.25 24.17 -9.10
N ARG A 30 18.51 23.97 -9.49
CA ARG A 30 19.00 22.64 -9.85
C ARG A 30 18.64 21.70 -8.70
N PRO A 31 17.95 20.58 -8.95
CA PRO A 31 17.70 19.60 -7.91
C PRO A 31 19.06 19.25 -7.27
N GLY A 32 19.14 19.41 -5.95
CA GLY A 32 20.36 19.07 -5.22
C GLY A 32 20.65 17.58 -5.33
N ALA A 33 21.91 17.18 -5.11
CA ALA A 33 22.37 15.78 -5.15
C ALA A 33 21.70 14.84 -4.13
N ALA A 34 20.81 15.37 -3.28
CA ALA A 34 20.00 14.59 -2.36
C ALA A 34 18.80 13.98 -3.08
N ASN A 35 18.38 12.80 -2.63
CA ASN A 35 17.11 12.24 -3.07
C ASN A 35 15.96 13.22 -2.70
N PRO A 36 14.86 13.26 -3.46
CA PRO A 36 13.66 13.95 -3.03
C PRO A 36 13.28 13.50 -1.62
N GLN A 37 12.76 14.41 -0.78
CA GLN A 37 12.63 14.17 0.68
C GLN A 37 11.78 12.94 1.03
N SER A 38 10.96 12.45 0.10
CA SER A 38 10.10 11.28 0.24
C SER A 38 10.64 10.00 -0.42
N CYS A 39 11.66 10.05 -1.27
CA CYS A 39 12.14 8.85 -1.96
C CYS A 39 13.15 8.06 -1.11
N VAL A 40 12.87 6.77 -0.87
CA VAL A 40 13.88 5.82 -0.36
C VAL A 40 14.99 5.64 -1.41
N ARG A 41 14.61 5.49 -2.68
CA ARG A 41 15.51 5.47 -3.85
C ARG A 41 14.94 6.33 -4.96
N SER A 42 15.77 7.20 -5.54
CA SER A 42 15.41 7.87 -6.80
C SER A 42 15.60 6.91 -7.99
N VAL A 43 15.07 7.26 -9.16
CA VAL A 43 15.34 6.54 -10.43
C VAL A 43 16.83 6.32 -10.64
N CYS A 44 17.65 7.31 -10.26
CA CYS A 44 19.10 7.23 -10.34
C CYS A 44 19.71 6.14 -9.42
N ASP A 45 19.12 5.88 -8.26
CA ASP A 45 19.59 4.86 -7.31
C ASP A 45 19.29 3.44 -7.78
N VAL A 46 18.17 3.25 -8.49
CA VAL A 46 17.83 1.96 -9.10
C VAL A 46 18.74 1.66 -10.29
N GLU A 47 19.00 2.64 -11.15
CA GLU A 47 19.95 2.49 -12.26
C GLU A 47 21.38 2.26 -11.76
N TYR A 48 21.79 2.93 -10.67
CA TYR A 48 23.05 2.63 -9.98
C TYR A 48 23.14 1.17 -9.54
N THR A 49 22.09 0.65 -8.90
CA THR A 49 22.07 -0.72 -8.40
C THR A 49 22.16 -1.72 -9.55
N ARG A 50 21.43 -1.50 -10.65
CA ARG A 50 21.51 -2.31 -11.87
C ARG A 50 22.92 -2.29 -12.48
N CYS A 51 23.56 -1.12 -12.51
CA CYS A 51 24.93 -0.96 -13.03
C CYS A 51 25.98 -1.63 -12.13
N ALA A 52 25.83 -1.51 -10.81
CA ALA A 52 26.81 -2.00 -9.83
C ALA A 52 26.71 -3.51 -9.56
N THR A 53 25.51 -4.09 -9.70
CA THR A 53 25.25 -5.52 -9.50
C THR A 53 24.46 -6.10 -10.67
N PRO A 54 25.08 -6.25 -11.85
CA PRO A 54 24.43 -6.92 -12.97
C PRO A 54 24.11 -8.38 -12.56
N PRO A 55 22.92 -8.92 -12.89
CA PRO A 55 22.60 -10.31 -12.62
C PRO A 55 23.64 -11.23 -13.27
N PRO A 56 24.02 -12.34 -12.60
CA PRO A 56 25.19 -13.15 -12.95
C PRO A 56 25.19 -13.72 -14.37
N ASP A 57 24.01 -13.81 -15.01
CA ASP A 57 23.83 -14.41 -16.33
C ASP A 57 23.06 -13.52 -17.32
N THR A 58 22.95 -12.21 -17.08
CA THR A 58 22.21 -11.34 -18.02
C THR A 58 22.97 -11.27 -19.33
N THR A 59 22.57 -12.08 -20.31
CA THR A 59 23.10 -11.94 -21.65
C THR A 59 22.45 -10.74 -22.31
N CYS A 60 23.14 -10.15 -23.29
CA CYS A 60 22.58 -9.10 -24.16
C CYS A 60 21.18 -9.48 -24.72
N SER A 61 20.98 -10.77 -24.97
CA SER A 61 19.71 -11.35 -25.43
C SER A 61 18.59 -11.19 -24.40
N ASP A 62 18.87 -11.51 -23.14
CA ASP A 62 17.85 -11.52 -22.08
C ASP A 62 17.42 -10.11 -21.68
N CYS A 63 18.37 -9.16 -21.71
CA CYS A 63 18.08 -7.75 -21.47
C CYS A 63 17.12 -7.18 -22.53
N ASN A 64 17.42 -7.42 -23.81
CA ASN A 64 16.56 -6.95 -24.91
C ASN A 64 15.17 -7.59 -24.85
N ALA A 65 15.07 -8.90 -24.53
CA ALA A 65 13.79 -9.57 -24.37
C ALA A 65 12.95 -8.95 -23.24
N LEU A 66 13.56 -8.66 -22.09
CA LEU A 66 12.90 -8.01 -20.95
C LEU A 66 12.37 -6.61 -21.29
N CYS A 67 13.13 -5.81 -22.04
CA CYS A 67 12.68 -4.48 -22.48
C CYS A 67 11.48 -4.56 -23.43
N HIS A 68 11.48 -5.55 -24.33
CA HIS A 68 10.40 -5.72 -25.30
C HIS A 68 9.11 -6.26 -24.68
N ASP A 69 9.20 -7.13 -23.67
CA ASP A 69 8.04 -7.84 -23.14
C ASP A 69 7.37 -7.13 -21.94
N SER A 70 8.07 -6.22 -21.25
CA SER A 70 7.66 -5.79 -19.90
C SER A 70 7.52 -4.28 -19.66
N ILE A 71 7.77 -3.41 -20.64
CA ILE A 71 7.84 -1.95 -20.40
C ILE A 71 6.93 -1.17 -21.36
N SER A 72 6.29 -0.11 -20.85
CA SER A 72 5.52 0.84 -21.65
C SER A 72 6.39 1.56 -22.68
N ALA A 73 5.79 2.08 -23.76
CA ALA A 73 6.52 2.71 -24.87
C ALA A 73 7.48 3.83 -24.43
N ASP A 74 7.15 4.55 -23.37
CA ASP A 74 7.98 5.65 -22.84
C ASP A 74 9.23 5.16 -22.09
N GLY A 75 9.18 3.96 -21.48
CA GLY A 75 10.34 3.33 -20.82
C GLY A 75 11.18 2.45 -21.75
N LEU A 76 10.63 2.07 -22.92
CA LEU A 76 11.28 1.19 -23.89
C LEU A 76 12.59 1.80 -24.43
N MET A 77 12.61 3.10 -24.73
CA MET A 77 13.82 3.76 -25.26
C MET A 77 14.97 3.80 -24.25
N PHE A 78 14.67 4.06 -22.98
CA PHE A 78 15.67 4.02 -21.91
C PHE A 78 16.15 2.58 -21.67
N CYS A 79 15.24 1.61 -21.66
CA CYS A 79 15.58 0.20 -21.46
C CYS A 79 16.47 -0.34 -22.59
N LEU A 80 16.13 -0.05 -23.86
CA LEU A 80 16.92 -0.47 -25.02
C LEU A 80 18.31 0.19 -25.05
N GLN A 81 18.42 1.45 -24.61
CA GLN A 81 19.71 2.12 -24.48
C GLN A 81 20.57 1.44 -23.40
N THR A 82 20.01 1.17 -22.22
CA THR A 82 20.70 0.45 -21.14
C THR A 82 21.12 -0.95 -21.59
N CYS A 83 20.29 -1.68 -22.34
CA CYS A 83 20.67 -2.98 -22.87
C CYS A 83 21.75 -2.88 -23.94
N SER A 84 21.68 -1.90 -24.84
CA SER A 84 22.76 -1.64 -25.81
C SER A 84 24.10 -1.40 -25.11
N ASP A 85 24.09 -0.64 -24.01
CA ASP A 85 25.31 -0.36 -23.24
C ASP A 85 25.82 -1.60 -22.49
N ILE A 86 24.93 -2.46 -21.97
CA ILE A 86 25.30 -3.78 -21.41
C ILE A 86 25.89 -4.68 -22.49
N CYS A 87 25.30 -4.70 -23.69
CA CYS A 87 25.76 -5.49 -24.84
C CYS A 87 27.14 -5.06 -25.36
N ALA A 88 27.46 -3.77 -25.24
CA ALA A 88 28.72 -3.20 -25.69
C ALA A 88 29.87 -3.36 -24.66
N ARG A 89 29.57 -3.72 -23.40
CA ARG A 89 30.60 -3.89 -22.36
C ARG A 89 31.40 -5.19 -22.53
N PRO A 90 32.74 -5.16 -22.43
CA PRO A 90 33.57 -6.36 -22.49
C PRO A 90 33.30 -7.30 -21.31
N LYS A 91 33.16 -8.61 -21.58
CA LYS A 91 32.72 -9.68 -20.64
C LYS A 91 33.68 -10.03 -19.49
N THR A 92 34.73 -9.24 -19.26
CA THR A 92 35.61 -9.47 -18.11
C THR A 92 35.02 -8.84 -16.85
N PRO A 93 35.02 -9.54 -15.70
CA PRO A 93 34.52 -8.98 -14.45
C PRO A 93 35.45 -7.84 -14.01
N LEU A 94 35.04 -6.61 -14.27
CA LEU A 94 35.69 -5.42 -13.71
C LEU A 94 35.16 -5.21 -12.29
N PRO A 95 36.02 -4.83 -11.32
CA PRO A 95 35.53 -4.33 -10.03
C PRO A 95 34.58 -3.16 -10.30
N ALA A 96 33.39 -3.15 -9.66
CA ALA A 96 32.33 -2.17 -9.90
C ALA A 96 32.92 -0.75 -10.04
N PRO A 97 32.92 -0.14 -11.24
CA PRO A 97 33.82 0.95 -11.49
C PRO A 97 33.27 2.29 -10.96
N PRO A 98 34.15 3.29 -10.75
CA PRO A 98 33.80 4.69 -10.50
C PRO A 98 32.73 5.26 -11.44
N GLN A 99 32.57 4.64 -12.61
CA GLN A 99 31.63 5.03 -13.65
C GLN A 99 30.16 4.89 -13.24
N CYS A 100 29.73 3.80 -12.58
CA CYS A 100 28.33 3.68 -12.14
C CYS A 100 27.98 4.75 -11.09
N ALA A 101 28.92 5.04 -10.18
CA ALA A 101 28.75 6.10 -9.18
C ALA A 101 28.68 7.48 -9.84
N TRP A 102 29.54 7.73 -10.83
CA TRP A 102 29.51 8.97 -11.62
C TRP A 102 28.20 9.13 -12.42
N GLU A 103 27.71 8.06 -13.06
CA GLU A 103 26.43 8.06 -13.79
C GLU A 103 25.24 8.34 -12.86
N ARG A 104 25.26 7.77 -11.64
CA ARG A 104 24.26 8.09 -10.60
C ARG A 104 24.32 9.54 -10.18
N ASP A 105 25.51 10.04 -9.86
CA ASP A 105 25.69 11.40 -9.36
C ASP A 105 25.36 12.43 -10.44
N ALA A 106 25.70 12.16 -11.71
CA ALA A 106 25.26 12.95 -12.86
C ALA A 106 23.73 12.88 -13.06
N CYS A 107 23.12 11.70 -12.93
CA CYS A 107 21.66 11.55 -12.97
C CYS A 107 20.97 12.36 -11.86
N ARG A 108 21.56 12.40 -10.65
CA ARG A 108 21.05 13.16 -9.49
C ARG A 108 20.99 14.67 -9.73
N GLU A 109 21.79 15.18 -10.66
CA GLU A 109 21.78 16.59 -11.08
C GLU A 109 20.71 16.91 -12.14
N THR A 110 19.99 15.90 -12.65
CA THR A 110 18.95 16.05 -13.66
C THR A 110 17.54 15.94 -13.08
N ASP A 111 16.53 16.34 -13.86
CA ASP A 111 15.11 16.15 -13.52
C ASP A 111 14.72 14.67 -13.36
N ALA A 112 15.54 13.71 -13.84
CA ALA A 112 15.31 12.28 -13.60
C ALA A 112 15.39 11.90 -12.11
N ASN A 113 16.16 12.67 -11.32
CA ASN A 113 16.25 12.48 -9.86
C ASN A 113 14.95 12.86 -9.12
N LEU A 114 14.04 13.58 -9.79
CA LEU A 114 12.72 13.92 -9.25
C LEU A 114 11.77 12.71 -9.28
N GLY A 115 12.08 11.67 -10.06
CA GLY A 115 11.35 10.42 -10.05
C GLY A 115 11.74 9.56 -8.85
N CYS A 116 10.78 9.23 -7.99
CA CYS A 116 10.95 8.13 -7.03
C CYS A 116 10.84 6.80 -7.80
N ALA A 117 11.93 6.03 -7.81
CA ALA A 117 11.90 4.68 -8.39
C ALA A 117 11.00 3.74 -7.59
N ASP A 118 10.91 4.00 -6.28
CA ASP A 118 10.06 3.29 -5.34
C ASP A 118 8.68 3.97 -5.16
N GLY A 119 8.25 4.80 -6.13
CA GLY A 119 6.89 5.33 -6.18
C GLY A 119 6.65 6.76 -5.70
N LEU A 120 5.64 7.37 -6.33
CA LEU A 120 4.95 8.66 -6.11
C LEU A 120 5.82 9.88 -5.75
N ALA A 121 5.78 10.90 -6.62
CA ALA A 121 6.44 12.19 -6.42
C ALA A 121 5.98 12.89 -5.13
N ASP A 122 6.80 13.82 -4.61
CA ASP A 122 6.44 14.67 -3.47
C ASP A 122 5.03 15.27 -3.64
N GLY A 123 4.16 15.02 -2.65
CA GLY A 123 2.74 15.42 -2.65
C GLY A 123 1.74 14.35 -3.09
N GLN A 124 2.22 13.20 -3.59
CA GLN A 124 1.39 12.03 -3.86
C GLN A 124 1.53 10.92 -2.82
N VAL A 125 2.58 10.96 -1.99
CA VAL A 125 2.71 10.11 -0.81
C VAL A 125 1.73 10.59 0.26
N PRO A 126 0.72 9.78 0.65
CA PRO A 126 -0.25 10.22 1.65
C PRO A 126 0.46 10.46 2.98
N SER A 127 0.09 11.57 3.63
CA SER A 127 0.51 11.93 4.99
C SER A 127 0.56 10.68 5.89
N THR A 128 1.65 10.47 6.62
CA THR A 128 1.77 9.40 7.63
C THR A 128 0.71 9.48 8.73
N ASN A 129 0.04 10.63 8.85
CA ASN A 129 -1.18 10.80 9.62
C ASN A 129 -2.37 10.68 8.66
N VAL A 130 -2.79 9.46 8.33
CA VAL A 130 -4.11 9.25 7.73
C VAL A 130 -5.04 8.91 8.87
N PRO A 131 -5.98 9.80 9.25
CA PRO A 131 -7.06 9.42 10.15
C PRO A 131 -7.89 8.39 9.38
N SER A 132 -7.79 7.12 9.77
CA SER A 132 -8.70 6.11 9.29
C SER A 132 -10.10 6.49 9.76
N GLY A 133 -11.03 6.69 8.82
CA GLY A 133 -12.38 7.13 9.13
C GLY A 133 -13.18 6.14 9.97
N ILE A 134 -12.62 4.96 10.28
CA ILE A 134 -13.25 3.91 11.07
C ILE A 134 -12.19 3.38 12.05
N ALA A 135 -12.32 3.74 13.33
CA ALA A 135 -11.48 3.18 14.38
C ALA A 135 -11.76 1.68 14.51
N TRP A 136 -10.70 0.87 14.54
CA TRP A 136 -10.77 -0.56 14.82
C TRP A 136 -11.64 -0.83 16.06
N GLN A 137 -12.52 -1.82 15.95
CA GLN A 137 -13.28 -2.36 17.08
C GLN A 137 -12.90 -3.82 17.29
N PRO A 138 -12.82 -4.27 18.55
CA PRO A 138 -12.62 -5.69 18.83
C PRO A 138 -13.75 -6.53 18.22
N PRO A 139 -13.48 -7.78 17.84
CA PRO A 139 -14.53 -8.66 17.35
C PRO A 139 -15.51 -9.01 18.48
N SER A 140 -16.75 -9.29 18.12
CA SER A 140 -17.70 -9.91 19.05
C SER A 140 -17.23 -11.32 19.41
N ALA A 141 -17.68 -11.83 20.55
CA ALA A 141 -17.36 -13.21 20.96
C ALA A 141 -17.81 -14.21 19.89
N PRO A 142 -17.03 -15.28 19.63
CA PRO A 142 -17.43 -16.34 18.70
C PRO A 142 -18.56 -17.21 19.28
N HIS A 143 -19.18 -18.02 18.43
CA HIS A 143 -20.22 -19.00 18.77
C HIS A 143 -21.44 -18.43 19.51
N GLN A 144 -21.98 -17.31 19.02
CA GLN A 144 -23.14 -16.67 19.67
C GLN A 144 -24.45 -17.45 19.52
N GLY A 145 -24.50 -18.51 18.70
CA GLY A 145 -25.73 -19.28 18.49
C GLY A 145 -26.87 -18.47 17.89
N ALA A 146 -26.58 -17.38 17.19
CA ALA A 146 -27.58 -16.48 16.63
C ALA A 146 -28.25 -17.07 15.38
N CYS A 147 -27.48 -17.76 14.54
CA CYS A 147 -27.85 -18.23 13.22
C CYS A 147 -27.99 -19.75 13.13
N THR A 148 -29.00 -20.24 12.40
CA THR A 148 -29.00 -21.62 11.88
C THR A 148 -28.15 -21.74 10.60
N ALA A 149 -27.83 -22.96 10.19
CA ALA A 149 -27.13 -23.20 8.92
C ALA A 149 -27.89 -22.62 7.71
N GLU A 150 -29.22 -22.72 7.70
CA GLU A 150 -30.05 -22.19 6.63
C GLU A 150 -30.05 -20.64 6.59
N GLU A 151 -29.93 -19.98 7.74
CA GLU A 151 -29.80 -18.53 7.80
C GLU A 151 -28.42 -18.07 7.33
N ILE A 152 -27.35 -18.80 7.67
CA ILE A 152 -25.99 -18.55 7.17
C ILE A 152 -25.94 -18.63 5.65
N ASP A 153 -26.56 -19.66 5.08
CA ASP A 153 -26.64 -19.87 3.64
C ASP A 153 -27.37 -18.72 2.94
N LYS A 154 -28.48 -18.25 3.52
CA LYS A 154 -29.21 -17.08 3.02
C LYS A 154 -28.40 -15.80 3.16
N ILE A 155 -27.67 -15.61 4.25
CA ILE A 155 -26.78 -14.45 4.41
C ILE A 155 -25.77 -14.40 3.27
N MET A 156 -25.10 -15.51 2.99
CA MET A 156 -24.06 -15.53 1.97
C MET A 156 -24.61 -15.35 0.56
N LYS A 157 -25.79 -15.89 0.28
CA LYS A 157 -26.41 -15.84 -1.04
C LYS A 157 -27.13 -14.51 -1.32
N ASP A 158 -27.90 -14.03 -0.34
CA ASP A 158 -28.88 -12.95 -0.55
C ASP A 158 -28.44 -11.63 0.14
N CYS A 159 -27.73 -11.69 1.28
CA CYS A 159 -27.35 -10.49 2.05
C CYS A 159 -25.96 -9.94 1.73
N ALA A 160 -24.95 -10.80 1.53
CA ALA A 160 -23.57 -10.34 1.42
C ALA A 160 -23.34 -9.29 0.30
N PRO A 161 -24.03 -9.35 -0.86
CA PRO A 161 -23.94 -8.30 -1.87
C PRO A 161 -24.57 -6.96 -1.45
N ALA A 162 -25.53 -6.97 -0.52
CA ALA A 162 -26.28 -5.81 -0.04
C ALA A 162 -26.74 -6.01 1.41
N PRO A 163 -25.91 -5.65 2.42
CA PRO A 163 -26.13 -5.97 3.84
C PRO A 163 -27.21 -5.09 4.47
N GLU A 164 -28.45 -5.25 4.00
CA GLU A 164 -29.63 -4.60 4.57
C GLU A 164 -30.68 -5.67 4.90
N PRO A 165 -31.34 -5.62 6.08
CA PRO A 165 -32.26 -6.67 6.51
C PRO A 165 -33.38 -6.97 5.51
N ARG A 166 -33.85 -5.95 4.78
CA ARG A 166 -34.91 -6.09 3.77
C ARG A 166 -34.52 -6.95 2.57
N TYR A 167 -33.22 -7.11 2.27
CA TYR A 167 -32.74 -7.93 1.16
C TYR A 167 -32.38 -9.36 1.59
N CYS A 168 -32.33 -9.61 2.90
CA CYS A 168 -31.93 -10.88 3.49
C CYS A 168 -33.02 -11.96 3.54
N GLY A 169 -34.22 -11.67 3.03
CA GLY A 169 -35.35 -12.58 3.10
C GLY A 169 -35.70 -12.98 4.54
N ASN A 170 -35.92 -14.27 4.77
CA ASN A 170 -36.33 -14.83 6.08
C ASN A 170 -35.12 -15.15 6.99
N VAL A 171 -34.17 -14.23 7.14
CA VAL A 171 -33.11 -14.31 8.16
C VAL A 171 -33.61 -13.60 9.41
N SER A 172 -33.47 -14.22 10.59
CA SER A 172 -33.86 -13.59 11.85
C SER A 172 -33.02 -12.35 12.13
N MET A 173 -33.60 -11.38 12.84
CA MET A 173 -32.88 -10.15 13.19
C MET A 173 -31.66 -10.44 14.07
N ALA A 174 -31.73 -11.45 14.95
CA ALA A 174 -30.60 -11.87 15.76
C ALA A 174 -29.44 -12.39 14.90
N CYS A 175 -29.72 -13.24 13.90
CA CYS A 175 -28.70 -13.72 12.98
C CYS A 175 -28.12 -12.58 12.12
N PHE A 176 -28.98 -11.68 11.63
CA PHE A 176 -28.54 -10.53 10.85
C PHE A 176 -27.61 -9.60 11.65
N GLU A 177 -27.98 -9.22 12.88
CA GLU A 177 -27.18 -8.35 13.75
C GLU A 177 -25.88 -9.02 14.19
N CYS A 178 -25.87 -10.35 14.36
CA CYS A 178 -24.62 -11.09 14.60
C CYS A 178 -23.69 -11.00 13.38
N ALA A 179 -24.23 -11.17 12.17
CA ALA A 179 -23.44 -11.18 10.94
C ALA A 179 -22.94 -9.78 10.52
N PHE A 180 -23.83 -8.79 10.57
CA PHE A 180 -23.61 -7.43 10.10
C PHE A 180 -24.02 -6.39 11.15
N PRO A 181 -23.31 -6.33 12.30
CA PRO A 181 -23.63 -5.33 13.30
C PRO A 181 -23.49 -3.92 12.74
N SER A 182 -24.16 -2.97 13.39
CA SER A 182 -24.03 -1.54 13.08
C SER A 182 -22.55 -1.11 13.00
N GLU A 183 -22.24 -0.17 12.10
CA GLU A 183 -20.91 0.45 12.00
C GLU A 183 -20.48 1.12 13.33
N SER A 184 -21.45 1.55 14.13
CA SER A 184 -21.25 2.13 15.46
C SER A 184 -21.21 1.11 16.61
N ALA A 185 -21.28 -0.19 16.31
CA ALA A 185 -21.20 -1.22 17.33
C ALA A 185 -19.82 -1.20 18.00
N GLN A 186 -19.79 -1.39 19.33
CA GLN A 186 -18.55 -1.48 20.12
C GLN A 186 -17.74 -2.74 19.83
N THR A 187 -18.36 -3.71 19.14
CA THR A 187 -17.71 -4.92 18.68
C THR A 187 -18.16 -5.22 17.26
N TRP A 188 -17.24 -5.63 16.39
CA TRP A 188 -17.57 -6.01 15.02
C TRP A 188 -17.86 -7.50 14.90
N GLY A 189 -18.80 -7.81 14.01
CA GLY A 189 -19.17 -9.16 13.67
C GLY A 189 -18.20 -9.76 12.63
N PRO A 190 -18.57 -10.89 12.03
CA PRO A 190 -17.81 -11.51 10.95
C PRO A 190 -17.75 -10.63 9.69
N PHE A 191 -18.72 -9.71 9.51
CA PHE A 191 -18.66 -8.68 8.48
C PHE A 191 -18.71 -7.28 9.09
N VAL A 192 -17.94 -6.37 8.49
CA VAL A 192 -18.01 -4.93 8.76
C VAL A 192 -18.79 -4.27 7.65
N ARG A 193 -19.83 -3.51 8.03
CA ARG A 193 -20.59 -2.68 7.10
C ARG A 193 -19.79 -1.42 6.77
N GLU A 194 -19.77 -1.06 5.49
CA GLU A 194 -19.17 0.17 4.98
C GLU A 194 -20.14 0.79 3.97
N GLY A 195 -21.10 1.55 4.48
CA GLY A 195 -22.24 2.08 3.75
C GLY A 195 -23.16 0.97 3.24
N LYS A 196 -23.19 0.78 1.91
CA LYS A 196 -24.01 -0.24 1.24
C LYS A 196 -23.24 -1.52 0.92
N LYS A 197 -21.98 -1.62 1.36
CA LYS A 197 -21.13 -2.79 1.16
C LYS A 197 -20.87 -3.44 2.50
N ALA A 198 -20.60 -4.74 2.48
CA ALA A 198 -19.99 -5.44 3.58
C ALA A 198 -18.62 -5.94 3.13
N ARG A 199 -17.66 -5.90 4.03
CA ARG A 199 -16.40 -6.63 3.88
C ARG A 199 -16.30 -7.66 4.98
N LEU A 200 -15.60 -8.75 4.71
CA LEU A 200 -15.24 -9.69 5.75
C LEU A 200 -14.33 -8.97 6.77
N ASN A 201 -14.62 -9.19 8.06
CA ASN A 201 -13.80 -8.68 9.16
C ASN A 201 -12.62 -9.62 9.39
N THR A 202 -11.69 -9.69 8.44
CA THR A 202 -10.52 -10.58 8.53
C THR A 202 -9.69 -10.27 9.78
N GLU A 203 -9.60 -9.00 10.14
CA GLU A 203 -8.86 -8.52 11.31
C GLU A 203 -9.51 -8.95 12.63
N GLY A 204 -10.85 -8.86 12.70
CA GLY A 204 -11.62 -9.39 13.82
C GLY A 204 -11.63 -10.91 13.88
N CYS A 205 -11.67 -11.60 12.73
CA CYS A 205 -11.52 -13.05 12.67
C CYS A 205 -10.17 -13.48 13.27
N TRP A 206 -9.09 -12.80 12.88
CA TRP A 206 -7.76 -13.06 13.44
C TRP A 206 -7.74 -12.89 14.95
N ALA A 207 -8.22 -11.73 15.44
CA ALA A 207 -8.31 -11.45 16.87
C ALA A 207 -9.12 -12.51 17.64
N SER A 208 -10.24 -12.97 17.09
CA SER A 208 -11.07 -14.01 17.72
C SER A 208 -10.42 -15.39 17.75
N VAL A 209 -9.71 -15.79 16.68
CA VAL A 209 -9.02 -17.09 16.63
C VAL A 209 -7.78 -17.07 17.52
N ALA A 210 -7.04 -15.96 17.54
CA ALA A 210 -5.90 -15.76 18.43
C ALA A 210 -6.30 -15.63 19.91
N GLY A 211 -7.54 -15.19 20.18
CA GLY A 211 -8.00 -14.86 21.52
C GLY A 211 -7.42 -13.53 22.04
N ASP A 212 -7.05 -12.63 21.14
CA ASP A 212 -6.50 -11.31 21.46
C ASP A 212 -7.27 -10.20 20.71
N GLY A 213 -8.30 -9.70 21.37
CA GLY A 213 -9.09 -8.54 20.94
C GLY A 213 -8.62 -7.24 21.59
N THR A 214 -7.33 -7.09 21.92
CA THR A 214 -6.79 -5.82 22.44
C THR A 214 -6.39 -4.87 21.30
N ILE A 215 -6.28 -3.57 21.60
CA ILE A 215 -5.83 -2.56 20.63
C ILE A 215 -4.37 -2.75 20.18
N ASP A 216 -3.60 -3.53 20.93
CA ASP A 216 -2.21 -3.88 20.62
C ASP A 216 -2.08 -5.26 19.96
N GLY A 217 -3.16 -6.04 19.92
CA GLY A 217 -3.19 -7.39 19.39
C GLY A 217 -3.05 -7.46 17.87
N CYS A 218 -2.83 -8.68 17.34
CA CYS A 218 -2.51 -8.86 15.93
C CYS A 218 -3.64 -8.41 14.99
N GLY A 219 -4.90 -8.58 15.39
CA GLY A 219 -6.04 -8.06 14.62
C GLY A 219 -6.00 -6.53 14.48
N ALA A 220 -5.68 -5.80 15.55
CA ALA A 220 -5.55 -4.35 15.49
C ALA A 220 -4.37 -3.91 14.60
N LYS A 221 -3.24 -4.62 14.66
CA LYS A 221 -2.08 -4.36 13.78
C LYS A 221 -2.40 -4.64 12.31
N GLN A 222 -3.08 -5.74 12.00
CA GLN A 222 -3.53 -6.04 10.65
C GLN A 222 -4.49 -4.96 10.11
N ARG A 223 -5.35 -4.42 10.97
CA ARG A 223 -6.22 -3.29 10.59
C ARG A 223 -5.39 -2.05 10.28
N ALA A 224 -4.40 -1.72 11.10
CA ALA A 224 -3.51 -0.59 10.87
C ALA A 224 -2.74 -0.72 9.54
N THR A 225 -2.26 -1.92 9.19
CA THR A 225 -1.67 -2.19 7.87
C THR A 225 -2.67 -1.95 6.74
N THR A 226 -3.87 -2.52 6.84
CA THR A 226 -4.91 -2.37 5.82
C THR A 226 -5.27 -0.90 5.61
N GLU A 227 -5.42 -0.14 6.68
CA GLU A 227 -5.69 1.30 6.64
C GLU A 227 -4.55 2.08 6.00
N CYS A 228 -3.30 1.74 6.32
CA CYS A 228 -2.14 2.33 5.67
C CYS A 228 -2.14 2.08 4.16
N LEU A 229 -2.36 0.84 3.73
CA LEU A 229 -2.36 0.48 2.30
C LEU A 229 -3.51 1.15 1.54
N VAL A 230 -4.73 1.12 2.10
CA VAL A 230 -5.89 1.79 1.51
C VAL A 230 -5.63 3.29 1.38
N ALA A 231 -5.03 3.90 2.40
CA ALA A 231 -4.76 5.31 2.36
C ALA A 231 -3.65 5.66 1.37
N ALA A 232 -2.54 4.91 1.38
CA ALA A 232 -1.42 5.02 0.45
C ALA A 232 -1.88 4.93 -1.01
N CYS A 233 -2.85 4.05 -1.29
CA CYS A 233 -3.31 3.77 -2.65
C CYS A 233 -4.71 4.31 -2.99
N LYS A 234 -5.28 5.19 -2.16
CA LYS A 234 -6.65 5.73 -2.34
C LYS A 234 -6.86 6.40 -3.72
N HIS A 235 -5.81 6.97 -4.29
CA HIS A 235 -5.84 7.68 -5.56
C HIS A 235 -5.25 6.89 -6.74
N ALA A 236 -4.79 5.65 -6.50
CA ALA A 236 -4.28 4.80 -7.56
C ALA A 236 -5.42 4.39 -8.51
N LYS A 237 -5.13 4.33 -9.81
CA LYS A 237 -6.04 3.73 -10.77
C LYS A 237 -6.04 2.22 -10.56
N ALA A 238 -7.13 1.55 -10.97
CA ALA A 238 -7.24 0.10 -10.83
C ALA A 238 -6.08 -0.68 -11.49
N ALA A 239 -5.59 -0.20 -12.65
CA ALA A 239 -4.46 -0.81 -13.36
C ALA A 239 -3.13 -0.70 -12.58
N ASP A 240 -2.99 0.33 -11.74
CA ASP A 240 -1.76 0.65 -11.01
C ASP A 240 -1.84 0.21 -9.53
N PHE A 241 -2.95 -0.41 -9.11
CA PHE A 241 -3.21 -0.70 -7.70
C PHE A 241 -2.23 -1.72 -7.14
N SER A 242 -1.83 -2.72 -7.93
CA SER A 242 -0.82 -3.71 -7.54
C SER A 242 0.54 -3.06 -7.30
N ASP A 243 0.98 -2.22 -8.24
CA ASP A 243 2.25 -1.50 -8.14
C ASP A 243 2.24 -0.54 -6.96
N CYS A 244 1.16 0.23 -6.78
CA CYS A 244 0.99 1.09 -5.61
C CYS A 244 1.07 0.30 -4.30
N THR A 245 0.40 -0.86 -4.22
CA THR A 245 0.41 -1.69 -3.01
C THR A 245 1.82 -2.16 -2.69
N TYR A 246 2.56 -2.67 -3.67
CA TYR A 246 3.95 -3.09 -3.49
C TYR A 246 4.85 -1.94 -3.00
N LEU A 247 4.71 -0.76 -3.59
CA LEU A 247 5.47 0.43 -3.22
C LEU A 247 5.12 0.89 -1.80
N ALA A 248 3.83 0.93 -1.46
CA ALA A 248 3.37 1.25 -0.11
C ALA A 248 3.91 0.25 0.92
N GLN A 249 3.89 -1.05 0.60
CA GLN A 249 4.40 -2.12 1.48
C GLN A 249 5.90 -2.00 1.75
N THR A 250 6.67 -1.58 0.76
CA THR A 250 8.14 -1.45 0.86
C THR A 250 8.59 -0.07 1.37
N SER A 251 7.68 0.89 1.53
CA SER A 251 7.96 2.25 1.97
C SER A 251 7.09 2.67 3.17
N VAL A 252 6.07 3.49 2.94
CA VAL A 252 5.29 4.18 3.98
C VAL A 252 4.53 3.24 4.92
N CYS A 253 4.16 2.04 4.46
CA CYS A 253 3.46 1.04 5.27
C CYS A 253 4.36 -0.04 5.83
N LYS A 254 5.68 0.00 5.57
CA LYS A 254 6.62 -1.03 6.01
C LYS A 254 6.58 -1.25 7.52
N ALA A 255 6.55 -0.17 8.32
CA ALA A 255 6.53 -0.29 9.77
C ALA A 255 5.25 -0.96 10.30
N ALA A 256 4.10 -0.73 9.66
CA ALA A 256 2.84 -1.39 10.02
C ALA A 256 2.88 -2.88 9.68
N LEU A 257 3.40 -3.22 8.49
CA LEU A 257 3.61 -4.61 8.05
C LEU A 257 4.56 -5.37 8.96
N ASP A 258 5.72 -4.80 9.27
CA ASP A 258 6.69 -5.42 10.17
C ASP A 258 6.07 -5.70 11.55
N ALA A 259 5.21 -4.80 12.04
CA ALA A 259 4.49 -4.97 13.31
C ALA A 259 3.39 -6.06 13.23
N GLU A 260 2.66 -6.14 12.12
CA GLU A 260 1.69 -7.20 11.85
C GLU A 260 2.39 -8.56 11.75
N ASP A 261 3.44 -8.68 10.94
CA ASP A 261 4.17 -9.93 10.69
C ASP A 261 4.78 -10.50 11.98
N ALA A 262 5.40 -9.65 12.80
CA ALA A 262 5.95 -10.05 14.09
C ALA A 262 4.88 -10.65 15.02
N CYS A 263 3.67 -10.11 14.97
CA CYS A 263 2.55 -10.56 15.79
C CYS A 263 1.95 -11.87 15.24
N LYS A 264 1.69 -11.94 13.93
CA LYS A 264 1.12 -13.14 13.27
C LYS A 264 1.96 -14.39 13.51
N ALA A 265 3.28 -14.26 13.45
CA ALA A 265 4.19 -15.38 13.72
C ALA A 265 3.99 -15.97 15.13
N SER A 266 3.76 -15.10 16.13
CA SER A 266 3.50 -15.51 17.51
C SER A 266 2.16 -16.23 17.65
N ASP A 267 1.09 -15.67 17.07
CA ASP A 267 -0.26 -16.27 17.14
C ASP A 267 -0.34 -17.63 16.46
N VAL A 268 0.26 -17.75 15.27
CA VAL A 268 0.31 -19.01 14.53
C VAL A 268 1.07 -20.07 15.34
N ALA A 269 2.19 -19.71 15.97
CA ALA A 269 2.92 -20.62 16.84
C ALA A 269 2.08 -21.04 18.06
N ALA A 270 1.38 -20.10 18.69
CA ALA A 270 0.52 -20.36 19.84
C ALA A 270 -0.69 -21.27 19.50
N ALA A 271 -1.32 -21.06 18.34
CA ALA A 271 -2.42 -21.89 17.86
C ALA A 271 -1.96 -23.33 17.59
N ARG A 272 -0.82 -23.49 16.88
CA ARG A 272 -0.21 -24.80 16.60
C ARG A 272 0.17 -25.54 17.88
N ALA A 273 0.71 -24.85 18.89
CA ALA A 273 1.05 -25.46 20.17
C ALA A 273 -0.18 -26.04 20.91
N LYS A 274 -1.38 -25.51 20.64
CA LYS A 274 -2.66 -25.98 21.19
C LYS A 274 -3.37 -27.01 20.29
N GLY A 275 -2.83 -27.31 19.10
CA GLY A 275 -3.51 -28.13 18.11
C GLY A 275 -4.79 -27.49 17.54
N ALA A 276 -4.91 -26.16 17.64
CA ALA A 276 -6.04 -25.41 17.10
C ALA A 276 -5.77 -25.00 15.64
N PRO A 277 -6.82 -24.79 14.81
CA PRO A 277 -6.67 -24.13 13.52
C PRO A 277 -5.98 -22.78 13.68
N THR A 278 -5.05 -22.48 12.79
CA THR A 278 -4.35 -21.20 12.75
C THR A 278 -5.27 -20.11 12.20
N PRO A 279 -5.08 -18.84 12.58
CA PRO A 279 -5.83 -17.73 11.99
C PRO A 279 -5.74 -17.70 10.46
N ASP A 280 -4.60 -18.08 9.85
CA ASP A 280 -4.47 -18.16 8.38
C ASP A 280 -5.40 -19.22 7.75
N GLU A 281 -5.64 -20.34 8.43
CA GLU A 281 -6.51 -21.40 7.94
C GLU A 281 -7.99 -21.00 8.00
N VAL A 282 -8.36 -20.15 8.96
CA VAL A 282 -9.75 -19.74 9.20
C VAL A 282 -10.10 -18.42 8.51
N CYS A 283 -9.18 -17.45 8.49
CA CYS A 283 -9.47 -16.04 8.21
C CYS A 283 -8.89 -15.50 6.89
N ARG A 284 -8.09 -16.29 6.15
CA ARG A 284 -7.46 -15.85 4.90
C ARG A 284 -8.37 -16.02 3.67
N PRO A 285 -8.76 -14.92 2.97
CA PRO A 285 -9.71 -14.96 1.85
C PRO A 285 -9.08 -15.37 0.50
N ASP A 286 -7.75 -15.38 0.39
CA ASP A 286 -7.01 -15.31 -0.88
C ASP A 286 -7.04 -16.57 -1.76
N ALA A 287 -7.75 -17.63 -1.37
CA ALA A 287 -7.86 -18.80 -2.23
C ALA A 287 -8.94 -18.56 -3.31
N PRO A 288 -8.59 -18.58 -4.61
CA PRO A 288 -9.55 -18.41 -5.70
C PRO A 288 -10.74 -19.37 -5.54
N GLY A 289 -11.96 -18.85 -5.61
CA GLY A 289 -13.19 -19.65 -5.44
C GLY A 289 -13.66 -19.86 -3.99
N ARG A 290 -12.98 -19.29 -2.98
CA ARG A 290 -13.37 -19.47 -1.57
C ARG A 290 -14.22 -18.36 -0.96
N THR A 291 -14.55 -17.26 -1.65
CA THR A 291 -15.22 -16.12 -0.98
C THR A 291 -16.56 -16.50 -0.31
N GLU A 292 -17.40 -17.32 -0.96
CA GLU A 292 -18.65 -17.78 -0.36
C GLU A 292 -18.42 -18.82 0.74
N ALA A 293 -17.65 -19.87 0.47
CA ALA A 293 -17.38 -20.95 1.43
C ALA A 293 -16.65 -20.43 2.68
N HIS A 294 -15.71 -19.49 2.50
CA HIS A 294 -15.00 -18.81 3.56
C HIS A 294 -15.96 -17.94 4.38
N GLY A 295 -16.82 -17.15 3.73
CA GLY A 295 -17.84 -16.39 4.43
C GLY A 295 -18.77 -17.27 5.27
N ARG A 296 -19.18 -18.45 4.74
CA ARG A 296 -19.94 -19.45 5.52
C ARG A 296 -19.16 -19.97 6.72
N LEU A 297 -17.88 -20.29 6.55
CA LEU A 297 -17.01 -20.76 7.64
C LEU A 297 -16.93 -19.72 8.76
N VAL A 298 -16.65 -18.46 8.41
CA VAL A 298 -16.53 -17.36 9.38
C VAL A 298 -17.89 -17.10 10.05
N LEU A 299 -18.99 -17.09 9.32
CA LEU A 299 -20.34 -16.97 9.91
C LEU A 299 -20.68 -18.12 10.86
N THR A 300 -20.32 -19.34 10.49
CA THR A 300 -20.57 -20.51 11.34
C THR A 300 -19.77 -20.39 12.64
N TYR A 301 -18.50 -19.96 12.54
CA TYR A 301 -17.65 -19.76 13.71
C TYR A 301 -18.18 -18.66 14.64
N PHE A 302 -18.61 -17.52 14.11
CA PHE A 302 -19.07 -16.40 14.93
C PHE A 302 -20.52 -16.52 15.40
N CYS A 303 -21.41 -16.95 14.52
CA CYS A 303 -22.86 -16.83 14.70
C CYS A 303 -23.60 -18.16 14.72
N GLY A 304 -22.97 -19.28 14.31
CA GLY A 304 -23.63 -20.58 14.22
C GLY A 304 -24.10 -21.13 15.57
N ARG A 305 -25.21 -21.86 15.55
CA ARG A 305 -25.73 -22.71 16.63
C ARG A 305 -25.09 -24.09 16.65
#